data_AF-A0A7J7KQS3-F1
#
_entry.id   AF-A0A7J7KQS3-F1
#
_cell.length_a   1.000
_cell.length_b   1.000
_cell.length_c   1.000
_cell.angle_alpha   90.00
_cell.angle_beta   90.00
_cell.angle_gamma   90.00
#
_symmetry.space_group_name_H-M   'P 1'
#
loop_
_entity.id
_entity.type
_entity.pdbx_description
1 polymer ?
#
loop_
_entity_poly.entity_id
_entity_poly.type
_entity_poly.pdbx_seq_one_letter_code
_entity_poly.pdbx_strand_id
1 'polypeptide(L)'
;MAHRLNSVADWTEVKVAEQWVWLGLLQALATAPRGLLDPVVKQATELDFASEEMGRLDREMQLRDAVVMAECGQKLSPHWSHPHYAYVQGRLQKLTQACAELAEGSVQRPRNEQFQAIVADVKKLLSNTLNYENLLSVVTGLQDPHNRNAVAREQLVNASLESYISNMESCYPCI
;
A
#
# COMPACT_ATOMS: atom_id res chain seq x y z
N MET A 1 6.15 -2.10 -51.46
CA MET A 1 4.91 -2.88 -51.49
C MET A 1 4.19 -2.62 -50.18
N ALA A 2 3.21 -1.72 -50.20
CA ALA A 2 2.44 -1.32 -49.04
C ALA A 2 1.43 -2.42 -48.71
N HIS A 3 1.53 -3.05 -47.54
CA HIS A 3 0.44 -3.85 -47.01
C HIS A 3 -0.72 -2.90 -46.68
N ARG A 4 -1.77 -2.93 -47.51
CA ARG A 4 -3.07 -2.34 -47.15
C ARG A 4 -3.59 -3.10 -45.94
N LEU A 5 -3.87 -2.37 -44.85
CA LEU A 5 -4.73 -2.83 -43.76
C LEU A 5 -6.06 -3.25 -44.37
N ASN A 6 -6.26 -4.55 -44.52
CA ASN A 6 -7.35 -5.15 -45.29
C ASN A 6 -8.20 -6.02 -44.35
N SER A 7 -8.70 -5.48 -43.24
CA SER A 7 -9.88 -6.06 -42.58
C SER A 7 -10.48 -5.08 -41.57
N VAL A 8 -11.81 -5.14 -41.39
CA VAL A 8 -12.50 -4.48 -40.26
C VAL A 8 -12.01 -5.05 -38.91
N ALA A 9 -11.43 -6.27 -38.90
CA ALA A 9 -10.86 -6.89 -37.71
C ALA A 9 -9.56 -6.18 -37.26
N ASP A 10 -8.71 -5.74 -38.20
CA ASP A 10 -7.47 -5.01 -37.89
C ASP A 10 -7.77 -3.68 -37.16
N TRP A 11 -8.85 -3.00 -37.55
CA TRP A 11 -9.31 -1.78 -36.88
C TRP A 11 -9.92 -2.03 -35.49
N THR A 12 -10.52 -3.20 -35.28
CA THR A 12 -11.01 -3.58 -33.95
C THR A 12 -9.87 -3.90 -33.00
N GLU A 13 -8.80 -4.54 -33.48
CA GLU A 13 -7.61 -4.85 -32.67
C GLU A 13 -6.86 -3.60 -32.24
N VAL A 14 -6.66 -2.63 -33.15
CA VAL A 14 -6.01 -1.35 -32.82
C VAL A 14 -6.81 -0.57 -31.78
N LYS A 15 -8.14 -0.52 -31.90
CA LYS A 15 -9.00 0.16 -30.93
C LYS A 15 -9.02 -0.53 -29.57
N VAL A 16 -9.00 -1.87 -29.55
CA VAL A 16 -8.93 -2.64 -28.30
C VAL A 16 -7.58 -2.39 -27.61
N ALA A 17 -6.47 -2.40 -28.37
CA ALA A 17 -5.15 -2.09 -27.83
C ALA A 17 -5.08 -0.68 -27.23
N GLU A 18 -5.63 0.32 -27.91
CA GLU A 18 -5.73 1.70 -27.40
C GLU A 18 -6.50 1.76 -26.07
N GLN A 19 -7.63 1.05 -25.97
CA GLN A 19 -8.42 1.00 -24.72
C GLN A 19 -7.64 0.37 -23.57
N TRP A 20 -6.85 -0.68 -23.83
CA TRP A 20 -5.99 -1.29 -22.81
C TRP A 20 -4.90 -0.34 -22.30
N VAL A 21 -4.32 0.47 -23.18
CA VAL A 21 -3.33 1.49 -22.77
C VAL A 21 -3.97 2.50 -21.82
N TRP A 22 -5.17 2.99 -22.14
CA TRP A 22 -5.87 3.95 -21.29
C TRP A 22 -6.36 3.33 -19.98
N LEU A 23 -6.85 2.09 -20.02
CA LEU A 23 -7.23 1.35 -18.81
C LEU A 23 -6.03 1.13 -17.90
N GLY A 24 -4.88 0.74 -18.47
CA GLY A 24 -3.63 0.54 -17.74
C GLY A 24 -3.12 1.83 -17.10
N LEU A 25 -3.17 2.96 -17.84
CA LEU A 25 -2.83 4.26 -17.29
C LEU A 25 -3.75 4.65 -16.12
N LEU A 26 -5.06 4.45 -16.28
CA LEU A 26 -6.04 4.74 -15.24
C LEU A 26 -5.82 3.89 -14.00
N GLN A 27 -5.55 2.59 -14.18
CA GLN A 27 -5.23 1.68 -13.08
C GLN A 27 -3.95 2.14 -12.36
N ALA A 28 -2.90 2.49 -13.09
CA ALA A 28 -1.64 2.97 -12.51
C ALA A 28 -1.84 4.26 -11.70
N LEU A 29 -2.64 5.21 -12.18
CA LEU A 29 -2.95 6.45 -11.45
C LEU A 29 -3.85 6.21 -10.24
N ALA A 30 -4.75 5.22 -10.31
CA ALA A 30 -5.66 4.87 -9.21
C ALA A 30 -4.92 4.17 -8.06
N THR A 31 -3.94 3.32 -8.36
CA THR A 31 -3.16 2.57 -7.36
C THR A 31 -1.92 3.32 -6.87
N ALA A 32 -1.50 4.37 -7.58
CA ALA A 32 -0.33 5.15 -7.20
C ALA A 32 -0.48 5.77 -5.79
N PRO A 33 0.59 5.72 -4.97
CA PRO A 33 0.58 6.34 -3.65
C PRO A 33 0.45 7.87 -3.76
N ARG A 34 -0.68 8.41 -3.29
CA ARG A 34 -0.95 9.87 -3.28
C ARG A 34 -0.19 10.61 -2.19
N GLY A 35 0.23 9.91 -1.13
CA GLY A 35 0.93 10.49 0.01
C GLY A 35 1.99 9.54 0.57
N LEU A 36 2.69 10.00 1.61
CA LEU A 36 3.72 9.23 2.33
C LEU A 36 3.13 8.26 3.35
N LEU A 37 1.81 8.24 3.53
CA LEU A 37 1.14 7.40 4.50
C LEU A 37 1.04 5.98 3.96
N ASP A 38 1.92 5.12 4.44
CA ASP A 38 1.85 3.69 4.21
C ASP A 38 0.77 3.10 5.16
N PRO A 39 -0.29 2.44 4.63
CA PRO A 39 -1.28 1.77 5.46
C PRO A 39 -0.66 0.72 6.40
N VAL A 40 0.46 0.09 6.02
CA VAL A 40 1.14 -0.90 6.87
C VAL A 40 1.90 -0.24 8.00
N VAL A 41 2.59 0.88 7.76
CA VAL A 41 3.23 1.68 8.83
C VAL A 41 2.18 2.20 9.80
N LYS A 42 1.02 2.61 9.29
CA LYS A 42 -0.12 3.01 10.12
C LYS A 42 -0.57 1.86 11.02
N GLN A 43 -0.77 0.66 10.47
CA GLN A 43 -1.15 -0.53 11.25
C GLN A 43 -0.11 -0.91 12.30
N ALA A 44 1.19 -0.88 11.96
CA ALA A 44 2.26 -1.15 12.91
C ALA A 44 2.26 -0.13 14.06
N THR A 45 2.08 1.15 13.73
CA THR A 45 1.97 2.22 14.72
C THR A 45 0.74 2.03 15.62
N GLU A 46 -0.41 1.65 15.05
CA GLU A 46 -1.62 1.34 15.80
C GLU A 46 -1.43 0.15 16.74
N LEU A 47 -0.69 -0.88 16.31
CA LEU A 47 -0.35 -2.04 17.12
C LEU A 47 0.59 -1.66 18.28
N ASP A 48 1.61 -0.83 18.02
CA ASP A 48 2.52 -0.33 19.05
C ASP A 48 1.73 0.43 20.12
N PHE A 49 0.88 1.38 19.73
CA PHE A 49 0.02 2.11 20.67
C PHE A 49 -0.92 1.20 21.45
N ALA A 50 -1.54 0.21 20.81
CA ALA A 50 -2.42 -0.73 21.47
C ALA A 50 -1.67 -1.58 22.51
N SER A 51 -0.45 -2.01 22.18
CA SER A 51 0.42 -2.77 23.09
C SER A 51 0.87 -1.94 24.30
N GLU A 52 1.20 -0.66 24.09
CA GLU A 52 1.56 0.27 25.16
C GLU A 52 0.37 0.54 26.09
N GLU A 53 -0.82 0.75 25.52
CA GLU A 53 -2.05 0.96 26.28
C GLU A 53 -2.38 -0.27 27.15
N MET A 54 -2.29 -1.48 26.58
CA MET A 54 -2.45 -2.73 27.34
C MET A 54 -1.47 -2.82 28.50
N GLY A 55 -0.18 -2.58 28.25
CA GLY A 55 0.83 -2.61 29.31
C GLY A 55 0.59 -1.57 30.40
N ARG A 56 -0.01 -0.41 30.07
CA ARG A 56 -0.41 0.60 31.06
C ARG A 56 -1.60 0.13 31.91
N LEU A 57 -2.62 -0.43 31.28
CA LEU A 57 -3.82 -0.92 31.97
C LEU A 57 -3.51 -2.11 32.88
N ASP A 58 -2.64 -3.03 32.45
CA ASP A 58 -2.20 -4.16 33.27
C ASP A 58 -1.45 -3.68 34.53
N ARG A 59 -0.54 -2.72 34.38
CA ARG A 59 0.16 -2.13 35.53
C ARG A 59 -0.82 -1.42 36.47
N GLU A 60 -1.80 -0.72 35.92
CA GLU A 60 -2.83 -0.08 36.74
C GLU A 60 -3.60 -1.11 37.57
N MET A 61 -4.02 -2.24 36.97
CA MET A 61 -4.68 -3.32 37.69
C MET A 61 -3.79 -3.91 38.78
N GLN A 62 -2.53 -4.20 38.46
CA GLN A 62 -1.57 -4.75 39.44
C GLN A 62 -1.33 -3.80 40.62
N LEU A 63 -1.21 -2.50 40.36
CA LEU A 63 -1.05 -1.49 41.41
C LEU A 63 -2.29 -1.42 42.30
N ARG A 64 -3.49 -1.43 41.72
CA ARG A 64 -4.74 -1.41 42.49
C ARG A 64 -4.89 -2.67 43.35
N ASP A 65 -4.57 -3.84 42.79
CA ASP A 65 -4.58 -5.10 43.53
C ASP A 65 -3.56 -5.09 44.69
N ALA A 66 -2.37 -4.54 44.46
CA ALA A 66 -1.35 -4.41 45.50
C ALA A 66 -1.77 -3.46 46.62
N VAL A 67 -2.40 -2.32 46.28
CA VAL A 67 -2.93 -1.36 47.26
C VAL A 67 -4.01 -2.02 48.11
N VAL A 68 -4.98 -2.70 47.51
CA VAL A 68 -6.05 -3.35 48.27
C VAL A 68 -5.53 -4.53 49.09
N MET A 69 -4.54 -5.26 48.61
CA MET A 69 -3.89 -6.30 49.39
C MET A 69 -3.14 -5.71 50.60
N ALA A 70 -2.50 -4.55 50.43
CA ALA A 70 -1.80 -3.86 51.52
C ALA A 70 -2.75 -3.26 52.56
N GLU A 71 -3.88 -2.68 52.13
CA GLU A 71 -4.86 -2.03 53.01
C GLU A 71 -5.80 -3.03 53.70
N CYS A 72 -6.28 -4.04 52.96
CA CYS A 72 -7.35 -4.94 53.42
C CYS A 72 -6.89 -6.38 53.64
N GLY A 73 -5.66 -6.75 53.24
CA GLY A 73 -5.16 -8.12 53.32
C GLY A 73 -5.87 -9.10 52.36
N GLN A 74 -6.66 -8.59 51.41
CA GLN A 74 -7.45 -9.37 50.47
C GLN A 74 -7.18 -8.92 49.03
N LYS A 75 -7.31 -9.83 48.07
CA LYS A 75 -7.28 -9.48 46.64
C LYS A 75 -8.55 -8.72 46.25
N LEU A 76 -8.42 -7.86 45.25
CA LEU A 76 -9.54 -7.11 44.71
C LEU A 76 -10.60 -8.07 44.15
N SER A 77 -11.79 -8.05 44.74
CA SER A 77 -12.94 -8.82 44.25
C SER A 77 -13.71 -8.01 43.21
N PRO A 78 -14.19 -8.63 42.12
CA PRO A 78 -15.04 -7.95 41.13
C PRO A 78 -16.31 -7.36 41.76
N HIS A 79 -16.77 -7.91 42.90
CA HIS A 79 -17.99 -7.48 43.60
C HIS A 79 -17.80 -6.25 44.51
N TRP A 80 -16.57 -5.84 44.79
CA TRP A 80 -16.23 -4.64 45.58
C TRP A 80 -15.56 -3.56 44.75
N SER A 81 -15.51 -3.76 43.43
CA SER A 81 -14.71 -2.94 42.54
C SER A 81 -15.42 -1.66 42.12
N HIS A 82 -14.69 -0.54 42.11
CA HIS A 82 -15.15 0.73 41.52
C HIS A 82 -15.51 0.50 40.04
N PRO A 83 -16.51 1.20 39.45
CA PRO A 83 -16.91 1.03 38.04
C PRO A 83 -15.76 1.09 37.03
N HIS A 84 -14.71 1.83 37.39
CA HIS A 84 -13.45 1.91 36.63
C HIS A 84 -12.79 0.53 36.40
N TYR A 85 -12.90 -0.42 37.33
CA TYR A 85 -12.32 -1.74 37.18
C TYR A 85 -12.99 -2.54 36.05
N ALA A 86 -14.32 -2.50 36.00
CA ALA A 86 -15.09 -3.11 34.90
C ALA A 86 -14.77 -2.44 33.55
N TYR A 87 -14.56 -1.12 33.54
CA TYR A 87 -14.10 -0.40 32.35
C TYR A 87 -12.71 -0.89 31.90
N VAL A 88 -11.73 -0.96 32.81
CA VAL A 88 -10.35 -1.39 32.50
C VAL A 88 -10.34 -2.83 31.97
N GLN A 89 -11.07 -3.75 32.60
CA GLN A 89 -11.17 -5.13 32.11
C GLN A 89 -11.82 -5.22 30.72
N GLY A 90 -12.93 -4.49 30.50
CA GLY A 90 -13.59 -4.45 29.20
C GLY A 90 -12.71 -3.81 28.12
N ARG A 91 -11.89 -2.82 28.47
CA ARG A 91 -10.93 -2.20 27.57
C ARG A 91 -9.79 -3.15 27.22
N LEU A 92 -9.24 -3.86 28.20
CA LEU A 92 -8.22 -4.90 28.02
C LEU A 92 -8.70 -5.98 27.04
N GLN A 93 -9.91 -6.51 27.22
CA GLN A 93 -10.49 -7.50 26.30
C GLN A 93 -10.59 -6.98 24.86
N LYS A 94 -11.04 -5.73 24.68
CA LYS A 94 -11.11 -5.11 23.36
C LYS A 94 -9.73 -4.91 22.72
N LEU A 95 -8.74 -4.48 23.51
CA LEU A 95 -7.37 -4.29 23.02
C LEU A 95 -6.72 -5.63 22.68
N THR A 96 -6.93 -6.69 23.47
CA THR A 96 -6.41 -8.03 23.15
C THR A 96 -6.94 -8.54 21.81
N GLN A 97 -8.23 -8.31 21.55
CA GLN A 97 -8.83 -8.70 20.28
C GLN A 97 -8.31 -7.84 19.13
N ALA A 98 -8.24 -6.52 19.30
CA ALA A 98 -7.72 -5.61 18.29
C ALA A 98 -6.25 -5.89 17.94
N CYS A 99 -5.40 -6.20 18.93
CA CYS A 99 -4.01 -6.59 18.72
C CYS A 99 -3.91 -7.91 17.94
N ALA A 100 -4.77 -8.89 18.21
CA ALA A 100 -4.78 -10.15 17.47
C ALA A 100 -5.17 -9.92 16.00
N GLU A 101 -6.22 -9.14 15.74
CA GLU A 101 -6.68 -8.78 14.39
C GLU A 101 -5.62 -8.00 13.61
N LEU A 102 -4.95 -7.03 14.26
CA LEU A 102 -3.87 -6.25 13.64
C LEU A 102 -2.61 -7.09 13.39
N ALA A 103 -2.28 -8.03 14.27
CA ALA A 103 -1.12 -8.90 14.12
C ALA A 103 -1.29 -9.89 12.97
N GLU A 104 -2.48 -10.47 12.80
CA GLU A 104 -2.80 -11.38 11.69
C GLU A 104 -2.69 -10.69 10.31
N GLY A 105 -3.00 -9.40 10.24
CA GLY A 105 -2.89 -8.60 9.02
C GLY A 105 -1.49 -8.06 8.72
N SER A 106 -0.49 -8.33 9.57
CA SER A 106 0.84 -7.74 9.41
C SER A 106 1.61 -8.37 8.25
N VAL A 107 2.06 -7.52 7.31
CA VAL A 107 2.88 -7.92 6.16
C VAL A 107 4.29 -7.40 6.35
N GLN A 108 5.28 -8.22 6.02
CA GLN A 108 6.69 -7.83 6.07
C GLN A 108 6.94 -6.74 5.01
N ARG A 109 7.40 -5.56 5.45
CA ARG A 109 7.67 -4.40 4.59
C ARG A 109 9.17 -4.10 4.46
N PRO A 110 9.59 -3.43 3.36
CA PRO A 110 10.87 -2.73 3.29
C PRO A 110 10.99 -1.69 4.42
N ARG A 111 12.22 -1.27 4.75
CA ARG A 111 12.46 -0.24 5.78
C ARG A 111 11.79 1.10 5.41
N ASN A 112 11.44 1.94 6.38
CA ASN A 112 10.75 3.23 6.12
C ASN A 112 11.48 4.14 5.09
N GLU A 113 12.81 4.13 5.09
CA GLU A 113 13.63 4.86 4.11
C GLU A 113 13.45 4.35 2.67
N GLN A 114 13.24 3.04 2.53
CA GLN A 114 13.03 2.37 1.25
C GLN A 114 11.64 2.68 0.68
N PHE A 115 10.61 2.84 1.52
CA PHE A 115 9.26 3.18 1.06
C PHE A 115 9.20 4.58 0.41
N GLN A 116 9.89 5.57 0.98
CA GLN A 116 9.93 6.91 0.40
C GLN A 116 10.61 6.91 -0.98
N ALA A 117 11.67 6.12 -1.13
CA ALA A 117 12.32 5.92 -2.42
C ALA A 117 11.37 5.29 -3.45
N ILE A 118 10.65 4.22 -3.07
CA ILE A 118 9.64 3.58 -3.93
C ILE A 118 8.57 4.58 -4.38
N VAL A 119 8.02 5.39 -3.46
CA VAL A 119 7.01 6.39 -3.79
C VAL A 119 7.56 7.44 -4.76
N ALA A 120 8.81 7.87 -4.57
CA ALA A 120 9.47 8.82 -5.46
C ALA A 120 9.68 8.21 -6.86
N ASP A 121 10.11 6.95 -6.94
CA ASP A 121 10.35 6.27 -8.21
C ASP A 121 9.05 6.02 -8.98
N VAL A 122 7.97 5.62 -8.30
CA VAL A 122 6.63 5.51 -8.92
C VAL A 122 6.17 6.86 -9.47
N LYS A 123 6.33 7.94 -8.70
CA LYS A 123 5.98 9.30 -9.15
C LYS A 123 6.82 9.73 -10.35
N LYS A 124 8.10 9.40 -10.37
CA LYS A 124 9.01 9.67 -11.48
C LYS A 124 8.61 8.89 -12.74
N LEU A 125 8.24 7.62 -12.60
CA LEU A 125 7.76 6.79 -13.69
C LEU A 125 6.47 7.35 -14.30
N LEU A 126 5.52 7.74 -13.46
CA LEU A 126 4.23 8.31 -13.88
C LEU A 126 4.38 9.67 -14.56
N SER A 127 5.28 10.52 -14.08
CA SER A 127 5.49 11.87 -14.63
C SER A 127 6.32 11.88 -15.92
N ASN A 128 7.31 11.00 -16.04
CA ASN A 128 8.22 11.01 -17.19
C ASN A 128 7.78 10.03 -18.28
N THR A 129 7.48 8.79 -17.92
CA THR A 129 7.27 7.70 -18.88
C THR A 129 5.79 7.49 -19.17
N LEU A 130 4.97 7.35 -18.12
CA LEU A 130 3.53 7.07 -18.22
C LEU A 130 2.67 8.34 -18.15
N ASN A 131 3.18 9.48 -18.63
CA ASN A 131 2.40 10.69 -18.73
C ASN A 131 1.39 10.59 -19.90
N TYR A 132 0.18 11.10 -19.69
CA TYR A 132 -0.86 11.20 -20.71
C TYR A 132 -0.35 11.77 -22.03
N GLU A 133 0.40 12.87 -22.01
CA GLU A 133 0.91 13.50 -23.25
C GLU A 133 1.88 12.58 -24.00
N ASN A 134 2.75 11.90 -23.26
CA ASN A 134 3.72 10.97 -23.85
C ASN A 134 3.01 9.76 -24.46
N LEU A 135 2.09 9.14 -23.70
CA LEU A 135 1.32 7.98 -24.18
C LEU A 135 0.40 8.33 -25.33
N LEU A 136 -0.26 9.50 -25.30
CA LEU A 136 -1.07 9.98 -26.41
C LEU A 136 -0.22 10.11 -27.68
N SER A 137 0.98 10.68 -27.58
CA SER A 137 1.89 10.82 -28.73
C SER A 137 2.35 9.47 -29.30
N VAL A 138 2.53 8.46 -28.44
CA VAL A 138 2.91 7.11 -28.86
C VAL A 138 1.73 6.39 -29.50
N VAL A 139 0.55 6.40 -28.87
CA VAL A 139 -0.66 5.74 -29.37
C VAL A 139 -1.10 6.35 -30.71
N THR A 140 -1.17 7.67 -30.80
CA THR A 140 -1.51 8.36 -32.06
C THR A 140 -0.45 8.14 -33.14
N GLY A 141 0.83 8.09 -32.75
CA GLY A 141 1.92 7.79 -33.68
C GLY A 141 1.89 6.35 -34.21
N LEU A 142 1.44 5.38 -33.40
CA LEU A 142 1.34 3.97 -33.78
C LEU A 142 0.10 3.67 -34.65
N GLN A 143 -0.91 4.55 -34.64
CA GLN A 143 -2.02 4.49 -35.59
C GLN A 143 -1.55 4.69 -37.04
N ASP A 144 -0.40 5.34 -37.25
CA ASP A 144 0.25 5.50 -38.55
C ASP A 144 1.30 4.40 -38.79
N PRO A 145 1.05 3.39 -39.65
CA PRO A 145 1.93 2.23 -39.83
C PRO A 145 3.30 2.56 -40.45
N HIS A 146 3.50 3.79 -40.93
CA HIS A 146 4.76 4.24 -41.53
C HIS A 146 5.63 5.07 -40.56
N ASN A 147 5.12 5.36 -39.36
CA ASN A 147 5.80 6.21 -38.39
C ASN A 147 6.83 5.43 -37.57
N ARG A 148 8.04 5.29 -38.12
CA ARG A 148 9.17 4.62 -37.45
C ARG A 148 9.56 5.27 -36.13
N ASN A 149 9.32 6.57 -35.98
CA ASN A 149 9.62 7.29 -34.74
C ASN A 149 8.67 6.85 -33.61
N ALA A 150 7.41 6.54 -33.92
CA ALA A 150 6.46 6.04 -32.94
C ALA A 150 6.86 4.65 -32.40
N VAL A 151 7.29 3.76 -33.29
CA VAL A 151 7.82 2.43 -32.92
C VAL A 151 9.08 2.55 -32.05
N ALA A 152 10.00 3.45 -32.39
CA ALA A 152 11.18 3.68 -31.56
C ALA A 152 10.82 4.22 -30.16
N ARG A 153 9.80 5.10 -30.06
CA ARG A 153 9.33 5.62 -28.77
C ARG A 153 8.63 4.56 -27.93
N GLU A 154 7.83 3.69 -28.55
CA GLU A 154 7.21 2.54 -27.88
C GLU A 154 8.29 1.63 -27.27
N GLN A 155 9.34 1.30 -28.02
CA GLN A 155 10.46 0.51 -27.52
C GLN A 155 11.17 1.17 -26.34
N LEU A 156 11.35 2.50 -26.38
CA LEU A 156 11.94 3.24 -25.26
C LEU A 156 11.05 3.21 -24.00
N VAL A 157 9.73 3.31 -24.16
CA VAL A 157 8.78 3.17 -23.05
C VAL A 157 8.85 1.77 -22.47
N ASN A 158 8.84 0.73 -23.30
CA ASN A 158 8.93 -0.66 -22.85
C ASN A 158 10.25 -0.93 -22.11
N ALA A 159 11.39 -0.50 -22.67
CA ALA A 159 12.69 -0.64 -22.04
C ALA A 159 12.77 0.10 -20.69
N SER A 160 12.11 1.27 -20.58
CA SER A 160 12.03 2.01 -19.32
C SER A 160 11.21 1.27 -18.27
N LEU A 161 10.12 0.63 -18.68
CA LEU A 161 9.28 -0.19 -17.80
C LEU A 161 10.01 -1.46 -17.34
N GLU A 162 10.68 -2.16 -18.24
CA GLU A 162 11.48 -3.34 -17.92
C GLU A 162 12.62 -3.01 -16.95
N SER A 163 13.33 -1.90 -17.21
CA SER A 163 14.37 -1.43 -16.29
C SER A 163 13.81 -1.08 -14.92
N TYR A 164 12.63 -0.44 -14.86
CA TYR A 164 11.97 -0.13 -13.59
C TYR A 164 11.59 -1.40 -12.83
N ILE A 165 10.97 -2.38 -13.49
CA ILE A 165 10.58 -3.66 -12.88
C ILE A 165 11.80 -4.39 -12.33
N SER A 166 12.87 -4.51 -13.14
CA SER A 166 14.11 -5.16 -12.71
C SER A 166 14.78 -4.45 -11.52
N ASN A 167 14.75 -3.12 -11.50
CA ASN A 167 15.24 -2.34 -10.36
C ASN A 167 14.39 -2.57 -9.10
N MET A 168 13.07 -2.67 -9.23
CA MET A 168 12.18 -2.93 -8.10
C MET A 168 12.40 -4.34 -7.52
N GLU A 169 12.51 -5.35 -8.37
CA GLU A 169 12.76 -6.74 -7.96
C GLU A 169 14.13 -6.92 -7.28
N SER A 170 15.16 -6.20 -7.74
CA SER A 170 16.51 -6.29 -7.16
C SER A 170 16.67 -5.49 -5.86
N CYS A 171 16.08 -4.30 -5.77
CA CYS A 171 16.20 -3.44 -4.58
C CYS A 171 15.26 -3.86 -3.44
N TYR A 172 14.15 -4.53 -3.75
CA TYR A 172 13.10 -4.85 -2.78
C TYR A 172 12.65 -6.32 -2.89
N PRO A 173 13.50 -7.30 -2.53
CA PRO A 173 13.20 -8.74 -2.67
C PRO A 173 12.12 -9.25 -1.70
N CYS A 174 11.66 -8.38 -0.78
CA CYS A 174 10.59 -8.65 0.17
C CYS A 174 9.21 -8.13 -0.30
N ILE A 175 9.14 -7.56 -1.51
CA ILE A 175 7.90 -7.28 -2.25
C ILE A 175 7.67 -8.43 -3.23
#